data_AF-U6GCS2-F1
#
_entry.id   AF-U6GCS2-F1
#
_cell.length_a   1.000
_cell.length_b   1.000
_cell.length_c   1.000
_cell.angle_alpha   90.00
_cell.angle_beta   90.00
_cell.angle_gamma   90.00
#
_symmetry.space_group_name_H-M   'P 1'
#
loop_
_entity.id
_entity.type
_entity.pdbx_description
1 polymer ?
#
loop_
_entity_poly.entity_id
_entity_poly.type
_entity_poly.pdbx_seq_one_letter_code
_entity_poly.pdbx_strand_id
1 'polypeptide(L)'
;MWVDEEQQQQQQRSSSSSSSSSSSKVVLPGEPLHIGEGFLLGLNTYVDNGVPRASVCGVVQTVNRLVYVRALKSRYEANVGDVVIGRVTDIANGKWYLDVGAARLAVLSVAAVCLDVQRRRDDADVLIMRSMFQSADLLCCEVQKAQVAVKP
;
A
#
# COMPACT_ATOMS: atom_id res chain seq x y z
N MET A 1 -54.76 -31.25 -15.13
CA MET A 1 -54.54 -30.35 -16.27
C MET A 1 -55.12 -29.01 -15.85
N TRP A 2 -54.42 -27.97 -15.44
CA TRP A 2 -53.12 -27.45 -15.88
C TRP A 2 -52.46 -26.80 -14.65
N VAL A 3 -51.48 -27.49 -14.08
CA VAL A 3 -50.49 -26.98 -13.13
C VAL A 3 -49.20 -27.55 -13.71
N ASP A 4 -48.17 -26.73 -13.98
CA ASP A 4 -46.74 -27.12 -14.12
C ASP A 4 -45.88 -26.26 -15.09
N GLU A 5 -46.34 -25.11 -15.62
CA GLU A 5 -45.48 -24.28 -16.50
C GLU A 5 -44.70 -23.15 -15.78
N GLU A 6 -45.16 -22.65 -14.63
CA GLU A 6 -44.44 -21.59 -13.90
C GLU A 6 -43.32 -22.11 -12.99
N GLN A 7 -43.35 -23.38 -12.59
CA GLN A 7 -42.29 -23.97 -11.75
C GLN A 7 -41.03 -24.36 -12.54
N GLN A 8 -41.15 -24.57 -13.85
CA GLN A 8 -39.99 -24.92 -14.70
C GLN A 8 -39.07 -23.72 -14.99
N GLN A 9 -39.59 -22.48 -14.96
CA GLN A 9 -38.76 -21.29 -15.18
C GLN A 9 -37.93 -20.87 -13.95
N GLN A 10 -38.31 -21.26 -12.73
CA GLN A 10 -37.49 -20.99 -11.55
C GLN A 10 -36.32 -21.98 -11.38
N GLN A 11 -36.39 -23.18 -11.95
CA GLN A 11 -35.28 -24.15 -11.88
C GLN A 11 -34.15 -23.88 -12.87
N GLN A 12 -34.36 -23.07 -13.92
CA GLN A 12 -33.32 -22.75 -14.90
C GLN A 12 -32.41 -21.57 -14.53
N ARG A 13 -32.62 -20.91 -13.38
CA ARG A 13 -31.66 -19.90 -12.86
C ARG A 13 -30.47 -20.49 -12.11
N SER A 14 -30.46 -21.80 -11.85
CA SER A 14 -29.26 -22.49 -11.36
C SER A 14 -28.47 -23.12 -12.51
N SER A 15 -28.17 -22.35 -13.56
CA SER A 15 -27.12 -22.71 -14.49
C SER A 15 -25.78 -22.39 -13.81
N SER A 16 -25.15 -23.42 -13.25
CA SER A 16 -23.78 -23.39 -12.76
C SER A 16 -22.82 -23.02 -13.88
N SER A 17 -22.50 -21.73 -13.98
CA SER A 17 -21.31 -21.28 -14.71
C SER A 17 -20.09 -21.72 -13.90
N SER A 18 -19.49 -22.85 -14.27
CA SER A 18 -18.15 -23.24 -13.85
C SER A 18 -17.11 -22.32 -14.52
N SER A 19 -17.19 -21.03 -14.24
CA SER A 19 -16.05 -20.14 -14.40
C SER A 19 -15.13 -20.44 -13.23
N SER A 20 -13.88 -20.79 -13.49
CA SER A 20 -12.80 -20.76 -12.48
C SER A 20 -12.49 -19.31 -12.08
N SER A 21 -13.52 -18.54 -11.76
CA SER A 21 -13.42 -17.26 -11.09
C SER A 21 -12.98 -17.58 -9.67
N SER A 22 -11.69 -17.43 -9.39
CA SER A 22 -11.22 -17.27 -8.02
C SER A 22 -11.98 -16.09 -7.42
N SER A 23 -13.12 -16.36 -6.78
CA SER A 23 -13.98 -15.34 -6.22
C SER A 23 -13.16 -14.65 -5.13
N SER A 24 -12.69 -13.45 -5.45
CA SER A 24 -11.92 -12.64 -4.53
C SER A 24 -12.80 -12.32 -3.33
N LYS A 25 -12.59 -13.01 -2.20
CA LYS A 25 -13.40 -12.81 -1.00
C LYS A 25 -13.11 -11.42 -0.44
N VAL A 26 -14.12 -10.55 -0.47
CA VAL A 26 -14.10 -9.27 0.24
C VAL A 26 -14.38 -9.53 1.72
N VAL A 27 -13.61 -8.89 2.59
CA VAL A 27 -13.73 -8.98 4.05
C VAL A 27 -13.93 -7.61 4.67
N LEU A 28 -14.65 -7.57 5.78
CA LEU A 28 -14.85 -6.38 6.60
C LEU A 28 -13.82 -6.29 7.73
N PRO A 29 -13.51 -5.09 8.25
CA PRO A 29 -12.69 -4.96 9.46
C PRO A 29 -13.30 -5.76 10.62
N GLY A 30 -12.48 -6.54 11.32
CA GLY A 30 -12.88 -7.42 12.41
C GLY A 30 -13.39 -8.79 12.00
N GLU A 31 -13.63 -9.03 10.70
CA GLU A 31 -14.06 -10.34 10.20
C GLU A 31 -12.95 -11.39 10.44
N PRO A 32 -13.27 -12.57 11.00
CA PRO A 32 -12.29 -13.63 11.18
C PRO A 32 -11.87 -14.21 9.82
N LEU A 33 -10.56 -14.40 9.66
CA LEU A 33 -9.98 -15.03 8.49
C LEU A 33 -9.91 -16.54 8.77
N HIS A 34 -10.65 -17.33 8.00
CA HIS A 34 -10.63 -18.80 8.10
C HIS A 34 -9.37 -19.36 7.42
N ILE A 35 -8.23 -19.23 8.10
CA ILE A 35 -6.92 -19.67 7.61
C ILE A 35 -6.53 -20.96 8.34
N GLY A 36 -5.93 -21.91 7.62
CA GLY A 36 -5.38 -23.12 8.23
C GLY A 36 -4.17 -22.85 9.13
N GLU A 37 -3.75 -23.83 9.91
CA GLU A 37 -2.53 -23.73 10.72
C GLU A 37 -1.27 -23.58 9.84
N GLY A 38 -0.28 -22.83 10.33
CA GLY A 38 1.02 -22.68 9.65
C GLY A 38 1.09 -21.60 8.56
N PHE A 39 0.07 -20.76 8.42
CA PHE A 39 0.13 -19.56 7.59
C PHE A 39 0.72 -18.37 8.36
N LEU A 40 1.41 -17.50 7.63
CA LEU A 40 1.94 -16.24 8.10
C LEU A 40 0.92 -15.12 7.84
N LEU A 41 0.77 -14.26 8.83
CA LEU A 41 -0.10 -13.09 8.77
C LEU A 41 0.70 -11.89 8.27
N GLY A 42 0.27 -11.32 7.15
CA GLY A 42 0.87 -10.17 6.52
C GLY A 42 0.16 -8.85 6.87
N LEU A 43 0.33 -7.86 5.98
CA LEU A 43 -0.28 -6.54 6.12
C LEU A 43 -1.80 -6.62 6.28
N ASN A 44 -2.33 -5.66 7.03
CA ASN A 44 -3.77 -5.49 7.27
C ASN A 44 -4.46 -6.69 7.94
N THR A 45 -3.71 -7.52 8.64
CA THR A 45 -4.23 -8.59 9.50
C THR A 45 -3.70 -8.42 10.92
N TYR A 46 -4.46 -8.90 11.90
CA TYR A 46 -4.03 -8.93 13.30
C TYR A 46 -4.63 -10.15 13.98
N VAL A 47 -4.05 -10.55 15.11
CA VAL A 47 -4.56 -11.66 15.91
C VAL A 47 -5.32 -11.08 17.10
N ASP A 48 -6.54 -11.56 17.30
CA ASP A 48 -7.36 -11.23 18.45
C ASP A 48 -7.91 -12.52 19.06
N ASN A 49 -7.61 -12.76 20.34
CA ASN A 49 -7.99 -13.99 21.06
C ASN A 49 -7.59 -15.29 20.33
N GLY A 50 -6.41 -15.30 19.70
CA GLY A 50 -5.91 -16.44 18.93
C GLY A 50 -6.54 -16.62 17.55
N VAL A 51 -7.48 -15.75 17.15
CA VAL A 51 -8.13 -15.79 15.85
C VAL A 51 -7.56 -14.68 14.95
N PRO A 52 -7.05 -15.01 13.75
CA PRO A 52 -6.63 -14.00 12.79
C PRO A 52 -7.86 -13.25 12.25
N ARG A 53 -7.81 -11.93 12.26
CA ARG A 53 -8.87 -11.03 11.79
C ARG A 53 -8.34 -10.00 10.80
N ALA A 54 -9.22 -9.53 9.92
CA ALA A 54 -8.91 -8.43 9.01
C ALA A 54 -8.89 -7.09 9.75
N SER A 55 -7.87 -6.26 9.54
CA SER A 55 -7.79 -4.91 10.11
C SER A 55 -8.51 -3.85 9.25
N VAL A 56 -8.73 -4.14 7.97
CA VAL A 56 -9.28 -3.19 6.98
C VAL A 56 -10.30 -3.87 6.09
N CYS A 57 -11.14 -3.07 5.42
CA CYS A 57 -12.03 -3.56 4.37
C CYS A 57 -11.23 -3.81 3.09
N GLY A 58 -11.29 -5.01 2.54
CA GLY A 58 -10.39 -5.41 1.46
C GLY A 58 -10.66 -6.79 0.89
N VAL A 59 -9.83 -7.19 -0.06
CA VAL A 59 -9.82 -8.55 -0.61
C VAL A 59 -8.73 -9.35 0.07
N VAL A 60 -9.06 -10.56 0.53
CA VAL A 60 -8.05 -11.48 1.07
C VAL A 60 -7.18 -11.98 -0.06
N GLN A 61 -5.87 -11.83 0.08
CA GLN A 61 -4.88 -12.34 -0.84
C GLN A 61 -3.96 -13.31 -0.12
N THR A 62 -3.71 -14.45 -0.77
CA THR A 62 -2.82 -15.49 -0.26
C THR A 62 -1.72 -15.70 -1.29
N VAL A 63 -0.47 -15.49 -0.86
CA VAL A 63 0.71 -15.75 -1.68
C VAL A 63 1.56 -16.75 -0.92
N ASN A 64 1.65 -17.98 -1.44
CA ASN A 64 2.25 -19.12 -0.74
C ASN A 64 1.60 -19.34 0.64
N ARG A 65 2.38 -19.18 1.71
CA ARG A 65 1.91 -19.27 3.10
C ARG A 65 1.63 -17.90 3.73
N LEU A 66 1.71 -16.80 2.99
CA LEU A 66 1.43 -15.46 3.50
C LEU A 66 -0.01 -15.07 3.15
N VAL A 67 -0.81 -14.77 4.16
CA VAL A 67 -2.16 -14.21 4.01
C VAL A 67 -2.15 -12.75 4.41
N TYR A 68 -2.63 -11.88 3.54
CA TYR A 68 -2.79 -10.45 3.83
C TYR A 68 -4.11 -9.95 3.24
N VAL A 69 -4.54 -8.78 3.68
CA VAL A 69 -5.75 -8.14 3.14
C VAL A 69 -5.32 -6.96 2.29
N ARG A 70 -5.64 -7.00 0.99
CA ARG A 70 -5.46 -5.85 0.10
C ARG A 70 -6.63 -4.88 0.31
N ALA A 71 -6.35 -3.74 0.92
CA ALA A 71 -7.36 -2.71 1.16
C ALA A 71 -8.01 -2.24 -0.16
N LEU A 72 -9.31 -1.97 -0.14
CA LEU A 72 -10.01 -1.40 -1.31
C LEU A 72 -9.54 0.03 -1.63
N LYS A 73 -9.13 0.78 -0.60
CA LYS A 73 -8.57 2.12 -0.72
C LYS A 73 -7.49 2.30 0.33
N SER A 74 -6.29 2.69 -0.09
CA SER A 74 -5.17 3.03 0.78
C SER A 74 -4.43 4.25 0.23
N ARG A 75 -3.67 4.93 1.10
CA ARG A 75 -2.66 5.91 0.66
C ARG A 75 -1.49 5.16 0.03
N TYR A 76 -0.61 5.88 -0.65
CA TYR A 76 0.59 5.28 -1.22
C TYR A 76 1.46 4.65 -0.12
N GLU A 77 1.76 3.36 -0.26
CA GLU A 77 2.67 2.60 0.58
C GLU A 77 3.98 2.45 -0.17
N ALA A 78 5.03 3.12 0.31
CA ALA A 78 6.30 3.19 -0.39
C ALA A 78 7.07 1.86 -0.31
N ASN A 79 7.45 1.31 -1.46
CA ASN A 79 8.41 0.21 -1.55
C ASN A 79 9.75 0.72 -2.06
N VAL A 80 10.82 0.00 -1.71
CA VAL A 80 12.16 0.35 -2.20
C VAL A 80 12.23 0.13 -3.71
N GLY A 81 12.76 1.10 -4.44
CA GLY A 81 12.85 1.10 -5.90
C GLY A 81 11.66 1.73 -6.62
N ASP A 82 10.61 2.13 -5.89
CA ASP A 82 9.49 2.84 -6.50
C ASP A 82 9.92 4.24 -6.97
N VAL A 83 9.55 4.60 -8.20
CA VAL A 83 9.75 5.96 -8.74
C VAL A 83 8.50 6.78 -8.48
N VAL A 84 8.67 7.90 -7.77
CA VAL A 84 7.60 8.76 -7.30
C VAL A 84 7.83 10.21 -7.67
N ILE A 85 6.74 10.96 -7.81
CA ILE A 85 6.76 12.41 -7.94
C ILE A 85 6.36 12.99 -6.58
N GLY A 86 7.22 13.84 -6.02
CA GLY A 86 6.99 14.50 -4.75
C GLY A 86 7.01 16.01 -4.91
N ARG A 87 6.14 16.71 -4.16
CA ARG A 87 6.17 18.17 -4.06
C ARG A 87 6.95 18.61 -2.83
N VAL A 88 7.87 19.55 -2.97
CA VAL A 88 8.59 20.12 -1.83
C VAL A 88 7.62 20.90 -0.95
N THR A 89 7.45 20.46 0.29
CA THR A 89 6.66 21.18 1.30
C THR A 89 7.55 22.15 2.04
N ASP A 90 8.59 21.61 2.70
CA ASP A 90 9.46 22.37 3.61
C ASP A 90 10.91 21.94 3.50
N ILE A 91 11.81 22.79 4.01
CA ILE A 91 13.25 22.57 4.05
C ILE A 91 13.72 22.78 5.48
N ALA A 92 14.20 21.72 6.14
CA ALA A 92 14.73 21.81 7.50
C ALA A 92 15.80 20.75 7.76
N ASN A 93 16.73 21.05 8.67
CA ASN A 93 17.79 20.15 9.14
C ASN A 93 18.61 19.47 8.02
N GLY A 94 18.93 20.21 6.95
CA GLY A 94 19.68 19.65 5.82
C GLY A 94 18.90 18.65 4.96
N LYS A 95 17.56 18.70 5.01
CA LYS A 95 16.66 17.80 4.27
C LYS A 95 15.47 18.57 3.68
N TRP A 96 14.98 18.10 2.53
CA TRP A 96 13.70 18.51 1.98
C TRP A 96 12.63 17.51 2.42
N TYR A 97 11.50 18.05 2.83
CA TYR A 97 10.28 17.28 3.08
C TYR A 97 9.43 17.31 1.83
N LEU A 98 9.08 16.13 1.33
CA LEU A 98 8.33 15.95 0.09
C LEU A 98 6.96 15.34 0.40
N ASP A 99 5.91 15.92 -0.16
CA ASP A 99 4.58 15.32 -0.21
C ASP A 99 4.48 14.39 -1.43
N VAL A 100 4.37 13.09 -1.16
CA VAL A 100 4.22 12.01 -2.16
C VAL A 100 2.87 11.30 -2.05
N GLY A 101 1.92 11.83 -1.25
CA GLY A 101 0.63 11.19 -1.01
C GLY A 101 0.67 9.94 -0.10
N ALA A 102 1.77 9.71 0.60
CA ALA A 102 1.92 8.63 1.57
C ALA A 102 1.33 8.99 2.95
N ALA A 103 1.36 8.05 3.90
CA ALA A 103 0.94 8.31 5.29
C ALA A 103 1.77 9.40 5.98
N ARG A 104 3.06 9.52 5.62
CA ARG A 104 4.03 10.48 6.14
C ARG A 104 4.71 11.20 4.98
N LEU A 105 5.24 12.40 5.25
CA LEU A 105 6.10 13.11 4.29
C LEU A 105 7.36 12.30 4.03
N ALA A 106 7.75 12.22 2.76
CA ALA A 106 9.03 11.66 2.36
C ALA A 106 10.15 12.64 2.68
N VAL A 107 11.36 12.12 2.85
CA VAL A 107 12.53 12.91 3.25
C VAL A 107 13.60 12.72 2.19
N LEU A 108 13.99 13.82 1.55
CA LEU A 108 15.09 13.87 0.60
C LEU A 108 16.28 14.56 1.28
N SER A 109 17.39 13.82 1.43
CA SER A 109 18.62 14.38 1.98
C SER A 109 19.40 15.14 0.91
N VAL A 110 20.13 16.20 1.29
CA VAL A 110 21.17 16.81 0.42
C VAL A 110 22.16 15.75 -0.07
N ALA A 111 22.38 14.71 0.75
CA ALA A 111 23.22 13.58 0.40
C ALA A 111 22.65 12.62 -0.67
N ALA A 112 21.44 12.85 -1.15
CA ALA A 112 20.80 11.99 -2.16
C ALA A 112 20.56 12.72 -3.48
N VAL A 113 20.88 14.00 -3.56
CA VAL A 113 20.69 14.83 -4.76
C VAL A 113 21.93 14.78 -5.65
N CYS A 114 21.70 14.85 -6.96
CA CYS A 114 22.75 15.01 -7.97
C CYS A 114 23.15 16.48 -8.06
N LEU A 115 24.45 16.76 -7.97
CA LEU A 115 25.01 18.09 -8.18
C LEU A 115 25.68 18.13 -9.56
N ASP A 116 25.83 19.32 -10.15
CA ASP A 116 26.42 19.50 -11.48
C ASP A 116 27.83 18.90 -11.60
N VAL A 117 28.59 18.91 -10.50
CA VAL A 117 29.90 18.29 -10.40
C VAL A 117 29.91 17.31 -9.24
N GLN A 118 30.37 16.09 -9.51
CA GLN A 118 30.52 15.07 -8.47
C GLN A 118 31.69 15.44 -7.55
N ARG A 119 31.35 15.86 -6.32
CA ARG A 119 32.32 16.21 -5.27
C ARG A 119 31.84 15.75 -3.90
N ARG A 120 32.71 15.86 -2.90
CA ARG A 120 32.31 15.68 -1.51
C ARG A 120 31.31 16.77 -1.12
N ARG A 121 30.32 16.37 -0.33
CA ARG A 121 29.29 17.26 0.17
C ARG A 121 29.81 18.00 1.38
N ASP A 122 29.65 19.31 1.34
CA ASP A 122 30.17 20.23 2.34
C ASP A 122 29.01 21.00 2.99
N ASP A 123 29.27 21.61 4.15
CA ASP A 123 28.26 22.39 4.88
C ASP A 123 27.73 23.59 4.07
N ALA A 124 28.50 24.05 3.07
CA ALA A 124 28.05 25.05 2.10
C ALA A 124 26.82 24.60 1.30
N ASP A 125 26.69 23.31 1.01
CA ASP A 125 25.55 22.76 0.25
C ASP A 125 24.25 22.86 1.05
N VAL A 126 24.35 22.79 2.38
CA VAL A 126 23.21 22.96 3.29
C VAL A 126 22.70 24.41 3.25
N LEU A 127 23.59 25.40 3.10
CA LEU A 127 23.21 26.81 2.97
C LEU A 127 22.52 27.11 1.64
N ILE A 128 22.90 26.40 0.58
CA ILE A 128 22.45 26.62 -0.80
C ILE A 128 21.15 25.86 -1.12
N MET A 129 20.65 25.02 -0.21
CA MET A 129 19.47 24.17 -0.42
C MET A 129 18.24 24.89 -0.99
N ARG A 130 17.94 26.10 -0.50
CA ARG A 130 16.80 26.91 -0.96
C ARG A 130 16.92 27.36 -2.41
N SER A 131 18.14 27.47 -2.93
CA SER A 131 18.39 27.82 -4.33
C SER A 131 18.32 26.61 -5.26
N MET A 132 18.52 25.39 -4.74
CA MET A 132 18.39 24.16 -5.53
C MET A 132 16.92 23.78 -5.75
N PHE A 133 16.17 23.62 -4.66
CA PHE A 133 14.74 23.31 -4.72
C PHE A 133 13.98 24.20 -3.74
N GLN A 134 12.97 24.90 -4.25
CA GLN A 134 12.10 25.79 -3.49
C GLN A 134 10.82 25.06 -3.06
N SER A 135 10.11 25.66 -2.10
CA SER A 135 8.79 25.18 -1.71
C SER A 135 7.86 25.19 -2.94
N ALA A 136 7.03 24.15 -3.04
CA ALA A 136 6.12 23.86 -4.16
C ALA A 136 6.76 23.32 -5.45
N ASP A 137 8.09 23.15 -5.52
CA ASP A 137 8.73 22.47 -6.66
C ASP A 137 8.33 20.99 -6.72
N LEU A 138 8.24 20.46 -7.94
CA LEU A 138 7.95 19.04 -8.19
C LEU A 138 9.24 18.31 -8.55
N LEU A 139 9.53 17.23 -7.83
CA LEU A 139 10.72 16.41 -8.00
C LEU A 139 10.34 14.98 -8.36
N CYS A 140 11.07 14.40 -9.32
CA CYS A 140 11.05 12.96 -9.58
C CYS A 140 12.14 12.30 -8.72
N CYS A 141 11.77 11.30 -7.92
CA CYS A 141 12.67 10.66 -6.97
C CYS A 141 12.43 9.15 -6.93
N GLU A 142 13.46 8.40 -6.56
CA GLU A 142 13.36 6.96 -6.26
C GLU A 142 13.34 6.73 -4.75
N VAL A 143 12.50 5.82 -4.28
CA VAL A 143 12.47 5.41 -2.87
C VAL A 143 13.68 4.53 -2.56
N GLN A 144 14.69 5.11 -1.93
CA GLN A 144 15.90 4.39 -1.51
C GLN A 144 15.69 3.53 -0.25
N LYS A 145 14.82 3.97 0.66
CA LYS A 145 14.54 3.27 1.92
C LYS A 145 13.12 3.56 2.38
N ALA A 146 12.38 2.50 2.70
CA ALA A 146 11.06 2.60 3.33
C ALA A 146 11.16 2.20 4.81
N GLN A 147 10.56 3.00 5.70
CA GLN A 147 10.42 2.65 7.11
C GLN A 147 8.99 2.16 7.35
N VAL A 148 8.86 0.86 7.63
CA VAL A 148 7.57 0.29 8.04
C VAL A 148 7.44 0.48 9.54
N ALA A 149 6.35 1.11 9.98
CA ALA A 149 6.04 1.21 11.39
C ALA A 149 5.64 -0.18 11.90
N VAL A 150 6.46 -0.76 12.77
CA VAL A 150 6.11 -2.00 13.48
C VAL A 150 5.02 -1.64 14.49
N LYS A 151 3.88 -2.34 14.43
CA LYS A 151 2.80 -2.19 15.41
C LYS A 151 3.28 -2.79 16.75
N PRO A 152 3.12 -2.11 17.89
CA PRO A 152 3.52 -2.63 19.20
C PRO A 152 2.73 -3.88 19.59
#